data_AF-A0A5Q0BHR3-F1
#
_entry.id   AF-A0A5Q0BHR3-F1
#
_cell.length_a   1.000
_cell.length_b   1.000
_cell.length_c   1.000
_cell.angle_alpha   90.00
_cell.angle_beta   90.00
_cell.angle_gamma   90.00
#
_symmetry.space_group_name_H-M   'P 1'
#
loop_
_entity.id
_entity.type
_entity.pdbx_description
1 polymer ?
#
loop_
_entity_poly.entity_id
_entity_poly.type
_entity_poly.pdbx_seq_one_letter_code
_entity_poly.pdbx_strand_id
1 'polypeptide(L)'
;MTVLCRVMQVSTRAYYEWLKVPQDSDRNQQVAERARQIFIDNKQCLGSRRLADRLQKQGFTLGRFKTRRIMRELKLKVRYPRRVKVTTDSKHNEAISPNRLDRQFQVAKPNQVWTTDITYVWTLLVPQSERDGSSGRRAGTADTPLASG
;
A
#
# COMPACT_ATOMS: atom_id res chain seq x y z
N MET A 1 9.05 25.01 42.74
CA MET A 1 7.62 24.71 42.98
C MET A 1 7.34 23.96 44.29
N THR A 2 8.32 23.81 45.19
CA THR A 2 8.13 23.17 46.52
C THR A 2 7.46 24.10 47.54
N VAL A 3 7.74 25.42 47.44
CA VAL A 3 7.20 26.44 48.36
C VAL A 3 5.68 26.56 48.21
N LEU A 4 5.16 26.64 46.97
CA LEU A 4 3.72 26.73 46.70
C LEU A 4 2.96 25.47 47.16
N CYS A 5 3.51 24.28 46.91
CA CYS A 5 2.91 23.01 47.37
C CYS A 5 2.84 22.93 48.90
N ARG A 6 3.85 23.47 49.61
CA ARG A 6 3.89 23.51 51.07
C ARG A 6 2.88 24.49 51.67
N VAL A 7 2.68 25.64 51.03
CA VAL A 7 1.67 26.63 51.42
C VAL A 7 0.25 26.10 51.20
N MET A 8 0.01 25.38 50.11
CA MET A 8 -1.30 24.82 49.78
C MET A 8 -1.56 23.43 50.38
N GLN A 9 -0.65 22.89 51.20
CA GLN A 9 -0.73 21.54 51.78
C GLN A 9 -0.96 20.40 50.76
N VAL A 10 -0.49 20.56 49.52
CA VAL A 10 -0.58 19.52 48.48
C VAL A 10 0.75 18.80 48.35
N SER A 11 0.72 17.48 48.15
CA SER A 11 1.96 16.74 47.88
C SER A 11 2.57 17.18 46.55
N THR A 12 3.89 17.39 46.53
CA THR A 12 4.62 17.75 45.31
C THR A 12 4.43 16.71 44.20
N ARG A 13 4.25 15.45 44.60
CA ARG A 13 3.98 14.33 43.68
C ARG A 13 2.62 14.46 43.01
N ALA A 14 1.56 14.73 43.78
CA ALA A 14 0.22 14.95 43.23
C ALA A 14 0.18 16.16 42.28
N TYR A 15 0.93 17.23 42.58
CA TYR A 15 1.04 18.39 41.69
C TYR A 15 1.65 18.02 40.32
N TYR A 16 2.76 17.28 40.30
CA TYR A 16 3.37 16.85 39.05
C TYR A 16 2.58 15.75 38.32
N GLU A 17 1.84 14.90 39.04
CA GLU A 17 0.90 13.96 38.45
C GLU A 17 -0.26 14.69 37.78
N TRP A 18 -0.85 15.70 38.44
CA TRP A 18 -1.88 16.56 37.88
C TRP A 18 -1.38 17.33 36.65
N LEU A 19 -0.15 17.87 36.69
CA LEU A 19 0.46 18.56 35.55
C LEU A 19 0.67 17.64 34.33
N LYS A 20 0.81 16.32 34.55
CA LYS A 20 0.93 15.33 33.48
C LYS A 20 -0.41 14.95 32.86
N VAL A 21 -1.53 15.25 33.52
CA VAL A 21 -2.86 15.00 32.96
C VAL A 21 -3.12 16.05 31.88
N PRO A 22 -3.30 15.66 30.60
CA PRO A 22 -3.67 16.62 29.58
C PRO A 22 -5.06 17.18 29.90
N GLN A 23 -5.16 18.48 30.17
CA GLN A 23 -6.42 19.20 30.43
C GLN A 23 -7.48 19.03 29.32
N ASP A 24 -7.05 18.61 28.13
CA ASP A 24 -7.86 18.52 26.92
C ASP A 24 -8.24 17.06 26.56
N SER A 25 -8.24 16.14 27.55
CA SER A 25 -8.43 14.69 27.31
C SER A 25 -9.76 14.37 26.62
N ASP A 26 -10.84 14.98 27.06
CA ASP A 26 -12.20 14.76 26.54
C ASP A 26 -12.31 15.26 25.08
N ARG A 27 -11.85 16.48 24.81
CA ARG A 27 -11.80 17.02 23.43
C ARG A 27 -10.93 16.17 22.51
N ASN A 28 -9.80 15.66 23.00
CA ASN A 28 -8.94 14.77 22.22
C ASN A 28 -9.59 13.40 21.98
N GLN A 29 -10.37 12.88 22.93
CA GLN A 29 -11.15 11.65 22.76
C GLN A 29 -12.24 11.83 21.70
N GLN A 30 -13.01 12.91 21.75
CA GLN A 30 -14.03 13.22 20.74
C GLN A 30 -13.43 13.30 19.33
N VAL A 31 -12.28 13.95 19.20
CA VAL A 31 -11.53 14.01 17.93
C VAL A 31 -11.09 12.61 17.49
N ALA A 32 -10.55 11.80 18.39
CA ALA A 32 -10.06 10.46 18.08
C ALA A 32 -11.20 9.55 17.61
N GLU A 33 -12.36 9.63 18.26
CA GLU A 33 -13.55 8.88 17.93
C GLU A 33 -14.11 9.30 16.57
N ARG A 34 -14.15 10.61 16.30
CA ARG A 34 -14.56 11.13 14.99
C ARG A 34 -13.59 10.74 13.88
N ALA A 35 -12.29 10.77 14.14
CA ALA A 35 -11.27 10.31 13.21
C ALA A 35 -11.45 8.82 12.86
N ARG A 36 -11.82 7.98 13.84
CA ARG A 36 -12.11 6.56 13.64
C ARG A 36 -13.35 6.36 12.76
N GLN A 37 -14.43 7.09 13.01
CA GLN A 37 -15.66 7.01 12.21
C GLN A 37 -15.37 7.33 10.73
N ILE A 38 -14.76 8.49 10.46
CA ILE A 38 -14.41 8.90 9.09
C ILE A 38 -13.51 7.87 8.40
N PHE A 39 -12.57 7.27 9.15
CA PHE A 39 -11.66 6.26 8.62
C PHE A 39 -12.39 4.98 8.20
N ILE A 40 -13.37 4.53 9.00
CA ILE A 40 -14.20 3.35 8.71
C ILE A 40 -15.12 3.64 7.52
N ASP A 41 -15.79 4.79 7.50
CA ASP A 41 -16.71 5.19 6.42
C ASP A 41 -16.01 5.23 5.05
N ASN A 42 -14.73 5.60 5.03
CA ASN A 42 -13.92 5.66 3.81
C ASN A 42 -13.12 4.38 3.56
N LYS A 43 -13.60 3.23 4.05
CA LYS A 43 -13.03 1.89 3.83
C LYS A 43 -11.54 1.79 4.15
N GLN A 44 -11.08 2.54 5.16
CA GLN A 44 -9.69 2.54 5.61
C GLN A 44 -8.68 3.05 4.56
N CYS A 45 -9.13 3.78 3.52
CA CYS A 45 -8.26 4.29 2.46
C CYS A 45 -7.62 5.65 2.76
N LEU A 46 -8.01 6.30 3.87
CA LEU A 46 -7.55 7.65 4.20
C LEU A 46 -6.29 7.63 5.07
N GLY A 47 -5.18 8.11 4.53
CA GLY A 47 -3.97 8.39 5.31
C GLY A 47 -4.03 9.70 6.10
N SER A 48 -3.01 9.93 6.93
CA SER A 48 -2.94 11.08 7.86
C SER A 48 -3.18 12.46 7.24
N ARG A 49 -2.77 12.69 6.00
CA ARG A 49 -3.02 13.97 5.29
C ARG A 49 -4.50 14.13 4.97
N ARG A 50 -5.08 13.20 4.20
CA ARG A 50 -6.49 13.25 3.77
C ARG A 50 -7.46 13.17 4.95
N LEU A 51 -7.09 12.47 6.02
CA LEU A 51 -7.87 12.41 7.25
C LEU A 51 -7.86 13.76 7.97
N ALA A 52 -6.72 14.45 8.05
CA ALA A 52 -6.63 15.79 8.61
C ALA A 52 -7.49 16.79 7.85
N ASP A 53 -7.44 16.78 6.51
CA ASP A 53 -8.25 17.67 5.68
C ASP A 53 -9.76 17.46 5.90
N ARG A 54 -10.20 16.20 6.09
CA ARG A 54 -11.60 15.87 6.40
C ARG A 54 -12.02 16.30 7.81
N LEU A 55 -11.13 16.16 8.79
CA LEU A 55 -11.38 16.64 10.15
C LEU A 55 -11.47 18.17 10.19
N GLN A 56 -10.62 18.88 9.44
CA GLN A 56 -10.70 20.34 9.30
C GLN A 56 -12.02 20.80 8.68
N LYS A 57 -12.51 20.10 7.65
CA LYS A 57 -13.83 20.38 7.05
C LYS A 57 -14.99 20.20 8.02
N GLN A 58 -14.81 19.40 9.07
CA GLN A 58 -15.81 19.22 10.13
C GLN A 58 -15.63 20.18 11.32
N GLY A 59 -14.73 21.17 11.20
CA GLY A 59 -14.51 22.20 12.23
C GLY A 59 -13.40 21.88 13.24
N PHE A 60 -12.63 20.80 13.05
CA PHE A 60 -11.51 20.48 13.93
C PHE A 60 -10.19 21.08 13.44
N THR A 61 -9.61 22.01 14.21
CA THR A 61 -8.30 22.60 13.93
C THR A 61 -7.17 21.63 14.28
N LEU A 62 -6.91 20.66 13.41
CA LEU A 62 -5.90 19.62 13.61
C LEU A 62 -4.88 19.60 12.46
N GLY A 63 -3.60 19.59 12.80
CA GLY A 63 -2.54 19.39 11.82
C GLY A 63 -2.33 17.91 11.46
N ARG A 64 -1.58 17.68 10.37
CA ARG A 64 -1.15 16.34 9.93
C ARG A 64 -0.44 15.54 11.03
N PHE A 65 0.41 16.19 11.83
CA PHE A 65 1.20 15.52 12.87
C PHE A 65 0.34 15.03 14.03
N LYS A 66 -0.62 15.84 14.50
CA LYS A 66 -1.58 15.44 15.53
C LYS A 66 -2.46 14.29 15.04
N THR A 67 -2.95 14.38 13.80
CA THR A 67 -3.70 13.30 13.16
C THR A 67 -2.88 12.00 13.06
N ARG A 68 -1.58 12.09 12.71
CA ARG A 68 -0.68 10.93 12.66
C ARG A 68 -0.43 10.30 14.04
N ARG A 69 -0.43 11.11 15.11
CA ARG A 69 -0.32 10.61 16.49
C ARG A 69 -1.59 9.86 16.88
N ILE A 70 -2.76 10.44 16.62
CA ILE A 70 -4.07 9.81 16.85
C ILE A 70 -4.19 8.50 16.08
N MET A 71 -3.82 8.47 14.79
CA MET A 71 -3.82 7.23 14.01
C MET A 71 -2.91 6.15 14.61
N ARG A 72 -1.76 6.53 15.21
CA ARG A 72 -0.85 5.59 15.87
C ARG A 72 -1.44 5.07 17.17
N GLU A 73 -2.00 5.94 18.01
CA GLU A 73 -2.66 5.59 19.27
C GLU A 73 -3.85 4.65 19.03
N LEU A 74 -4.65 4.93 17.99
CA LEU A 74 -5.79 4.11 17.56
C LEU A 74 -5.41 2.91 16.68
N LYS A 75 -4.12 2.68 16.40
CA LYS A 75 -3.60 1.61 15.53
C LYS A 75 -4.27 1.54 14.13
N LEU A 76 -4.67 2.69 13.58
CA LEU A 76 -5.30 2.79 12.26
C LEU A 76 -4.25 2.64 11.16
N LYS A 77 -4.33 1.54 10.39
CA LYS A 77 -3.47 1.29 9.24
C LYS A 77 -4.24 1.43 7.94
N VAL A 78 -3.73 2.26 7.02
CA VAL A 78 -4.34 2.48 5.71
C VAL A 78 -4.30 1.19 4.89
N ARG A 79 -5.45 0.81 4.34
CA ARG A 79 -5.56 -0.29 3.38
C ARG A 79 -5.45 0.28 1.97
N TYR A 80 -4.42 -0.13 1.24
CA TYR A 80 -4.31 0.17 -0.18
C TYR A 80 -5.16 -0.83 -0.97
N PRO A 81 -6.09 -0.37 -1.83
CA PRO A 81 -6.80 -1.28 -2.70
C PRO A 81 -5.81 -1.92 -3.68
N ARG A 82 -5.83 -3.27 -3.75
CA ARG A 82 -5.07 -4.00 -4.76
C ARG A 82 -5.69 -3.70 -6.13
N ARG A 83 -4.89 -3.26 -7.10
CA ARG A 83 -5.35 -3.15 -8.49
C ARG A 83 -5.67 -4.55 -8.99
N VAL A 84 -6.94 -4.80 -9.30
CA VAL A 84 -7.36 -6.00 -10.02
C VAL A 84 -7.24 -5.68 -11.51
N LYS A 85 -6.50 -6.48 -12.26
CA LYS A 85 -6.50 -6.40 -13.73
C LYS A 85 -7.82 -7.03 -14.19
N VAL A 86 -8.75 -6.20 -14.63
CA VAL A 86 -9.96 -6.67 -15.31
C VAL A 86 -9.54 -6.99 -16.75
N THR A 87 -9.36 -8.27 -17.05
CA THR A 87 -8.95 -8.75 -18.38
C THR A 87 -10.11 -8.83 -19.36
N THR A 88 -11.36 -8.77 -18.86
CA THR A 88 -12.56 -9.01 -19.66
C THR A 88 -13.56 -7.91 -19.35
N ASP A 89 -13.89 -7.10 -20.35
CA ASP A 89 -15.05 -6.21 -20.27
C ASP A 89 -16.31 -7.02 -20.53
N SER A 90 -16.95 -7.49 -19.45
CA SER A 90 -18.21 -8.25 -19.54
C SER A 90 -19.42 -7.39 -19.94
N LYS A 91 -19.24 -6.07 -20.12
CA LYS A 91 -20.29 -5.12 -20.52
C LYS A 91 -20.04 -4.58 -21.93
N HIS A 92 -19.62 -5.45 -22.85
CA HIS A 92 -19.56 -5.10 -24.27
C HIS A 92 -20.92 -5.28 -24.94
N ASN A 93 -21.21 -4.47 -25.97
CA ASN A 93 -22.40 -4.61 -26.82
C ASN A 93 -22.24 -5.67 -27.91
N GLU A 94 -21.11 -6.38 -27.95
CA GLU A 94 -20.91 -7.46 -28.93
C GLU A 94 -21.75 -8.70 -28.61
N ALA A 95 -22.05 -9.48 -29.64
CA ALA A 95 -22.84 -10.71 -29.52
C ALA A 95 -22.13 -11.72 -28.61
N ILE A 96 -22.69 -11.95 -27.42
CA ILE A 96 -22.21 -12.98 -26.50
C ILE A 96 -22.60 -14.34 -27.07
N SER A 97 -21.61 -15.17 -27.40
CA SER A 97 -21.87 -16.56 -27.80
C SER A 97 -22.49 -17.32 -26.62
N PRO A 98 -23.60 -18.05 -26.82
CA PRO A 98 -24.24 -18.79 -25.73
C PRO A 98 -23.28 -19.84 -25.17
N ASN A 99 -23.15 -19.91 -23.84
CA ASN A 99 -22.36 -20.93 -23.16
C ASN A 99 -23.04 -22.30 -23.32
N ARG A 100 -22.68 -23.04 -24.37
CA ARG A 100 -23.24 -24.36 -24.67
C ARG A 100 -22.79 -25.45 -23.68
N LEU A 101 -21.70 -25.21 -22.95
CA LEU A 101 -21.13 -26.21 -22.04
C LEU A 101 -21.73 -26.11 -20.65
N ASP A 102 -22.08 -24.90 -20.20
CA ASP A 102 -22.65 -24.60 -18.87
C ASP A 102 -22.06 -25.43 -17.71
N ARG A 103 -20.72 -25.58 -17.72
CA ARG A 103 -19.94 -26.37 -16.75
C ARG A 103 -20.26 -27.88 -16.70
N GLN A 104 -20.91 -28.43 -17.73
CA GLN A 104 -21.15 -29.86 -17.92
C GLN A 104 -19.96 -30.52 -18.61
N PHE A 105 -18.99 -30.98 -17.81
CA PHE A 105 -17.76 -31.61 -18.33
C PHE A 105 -17.89 -33.14 -18.52
N GLN A 106 -19.04 -33.72 -18.22
CA GLN A 106 -19.31 -35.14 -18.49
C GLN A 106 -19.78 -35.31 -19.94
N VAL A 107 -18.87 -35.79 -20.79
CA VAL A 107 -19.14 -36.09 -22.21
C VAL A 107 -19.14 -37.60 -22.45
N ALA A 108 -20.06 -38.06 -23.30
CA ALA A 108 -20.26 -39.49 -23.56
C ALA A 108 -19.15 -40.10 -24.43
N LYS A 109 -18.48 -39.28 -25.25
CA LYS A 109 -17.40 -39.71 -26.15
C LYS A 109 -16.29 -38.65 -26.21
N PRO A 110 -15.03 -39.05 -26.48
CA PRO A 110 -13.95 -38.10 -26.72
C PRO A 110 -14.25 -37.20 -27.92
N ASN A 111 -13.61 -36.03 -28.00
CA ASN A 111 -13.74 -35.03 -29.07
C ASN A 111 -15.12 -34.36 -29.23
N GLN A 112 -15.97 -34.36 -28.20
CA GLN A 112 -17.26 -33.66 -28.25
C GLN A 112 -17.20 -32.20 -27.79
N VAL A 113 -16.27 -31.86 -26.90
CA VAL A 113 -16.13 -30.51 -26.33
C VAL A 113 -14.66 -30.16 -26.28
N TRP A 114 -14.28 -29.03 -26.87
CA TRP A 114 -12.91 -28.51 -26.87
C TRP A 114 -12.89 -27.18 -26.13
N THR A 115 -11.90 -26.97 -25.26
CA THR A 115 -11.68 -25.71 -24.54
C THR A 115 -10.24 -25.27 -24.79
N THR A 116 -10.04 -24.00 -25.09
CA THR A 116 -8.72 -23.39 -25.32
C THR A 116 -8.50 -22.27 -24.32
N ASP A 117 -7.33 -22.21 -23.70
CA ASP A 117 -6.91 -21.11 -22.86
C ASP A 117 -5.72 -20.37 -23.50
N ILE A 118 -5.63 -19.06 -23.29
CA ILE A 118 -4.54 -18.23 -23.79
C ILE A 118 -3.65 -17.86 -22.60
N THR A 119 -2.49 -18.49 -22.51
CA THR A 119 -1.46 -18.12 -21.54
C THR A 119 -0.50 -17.12 -22.15
N TYR A 120 -0.36 -15.94 -21.53
CA TYR A 120 0.66 -14.97 -21.93
C TYR A 120 2.03 -15.42 -21.44
N VAL A 121 2.94 -15.69 -22.38
CA VAL A 121 4.35 -15.94 -22.08
C VAL A 121 5.12 -14.63 -22.18
N TRP A 122 5.79 -14.25 -21.10
CA TRP A 122 6.61 -13.03 -21.07
C TRP A 122 7.95 -13.30 -21.75
N THR A 123 8.16 -12.73 -22.94
CA THR A 123 9.47 -12.76 -23.61
C THR A 123 10.29 -11.55 -23.19
N LEU A 124 11.50 -11.78 -22.69
CA LEU A 124 12.52 -10.74 -22.63
C LEU A 124 12.98 -10.49 -24.07
N LEU A 125 12.71 -9.30 -24.59
CA LEU A 125 13.25 -8.84 -25.87
C LEU A 125 14.77 -8.71 -25.72
N VAL A 126 15.52 -9.75 -26.10
CA VAL A 126 16.96 -9.63 -26.32
C VAL A 126 17.13 -8.80 -27.60
N PRO A 127 17.80 -7.63 -27.54
CA PRO A 127 18.04 -6.81 -28.72
C PRO A 127 18.75 -7.62 -29.80
N GLN A 128 18.30 -7.48 -31.05
CA GLN A 128 18.82 -8.22 -32.21
C GLN A 128 20.31 -7.93 -32.49
N SER A 129 20.91 -6.92 -31.86
CA SER A 129 22.30 -6.50 -32.06
C SER A 129 23.36 -7.47 -31.53
N GLU A 130 23.00 -8.52 -30.80
CA GLU A 130 23.96 -9.50 -30.25
C GLU A 130 24.02 -10.83 -31.02
N ARG A 131 23.23 -11.00 -32.10
CA ARG A 131 23.20 -12.28 -32.86
C ARG A 131 24.15 -12.36 -34.06
N ASP A 132 24.65 -11.23 -34.56
CA ASP A 132 25.53 -11.20 -35.73
C ASP A 132 26.94 -10.78 -35.33
N GLY A 133 27.71 -11.74 -34.81
CA GLY A 133 29.07 -11.52 -34.31
C GLY A 133 30.04 -12.65 -34.62
N SER A 134 29.97 -13.24 -35.81
CA SER A 134 30.95 -14.22 -36.29
C SER A 134 31.50 -13.85 -37.68
N SER A 135 32.60 -13.07 -37.70
CA SER A 135 33.54 -12.83 -38.83
C SER A 135 34.23 -11.47 -38.57
N GLY A 136 35.40 -11.36 -37.95
CA GLY A 136 36.69 -11.89 -38.42
C GLY A 136 37.58 -10.74 -38.90
N ARG A 137 38.72 -10.49 -38.24
CA ARG A 137 39.98 -10.06 -38.88
C ARG A 137 41.19 -10.10 -37.94
N ARG A 138 42.31 -10.49 -38.54
CA ARG A 138 43.63 -10.86 -38.00
C ARG A 138 44.54 -9.64 -37.74
N ALA A 139 45.72 -9.99 -37.20
CA ALA A 139 47.02 -9.30 -37.14
C ALA A 139 47.26 -8.56 -35.82
N GLY A 140 48.34 -8.77 -35.05
CA GLY A 140 49.54 -9.59 -35.20
C GLY A 140 50.70 -8.93 -34.42
N THR A 141 51.49 -9.73 -33.69
CA THR A 141 52.89 -9.49 -33.20
C THR A 141 53.12 -8.31 -32.21
N ALA A 142 53.94 -8.37 -31.15
CA ALA A 142 55.11 -9.19 -30.81
C ALA A 142 55.35 -9.31 -29.28
N ASP A 143 56.09 -10.36 -28.87
CA ASP A 143 57.10 -10.55 -27.79
C ASP A 143 57.13 -9.57 -26.59
N THR A 144 57.47 -9.95 -25.34
CA THR A 144 58.61 -10.75 -24.81
C THR A 144 58.31 -11.11 -23.31
N PRO A 145 59.04 -12.04 -22.62
CA PRO A 145 58.49 -12.93 -21.60
C PRO A 145 58.84 -12.61 -20.13
N LEU A 146 58.21 -13.41 -19.26
CA LEU A 146 58.52 -13.87 -17.90
C LEU A 146 59.57 -13.12 -17.05
N ALA A 147 59.09 -12.69 -15.89
CA ALA A 147 59.88 -12.41 -14.69
C ALA A 147 60.53 -13.68 -14.11
N SER A 148 61.81 -13.58 -13.74
CA SER A 148 62.49 -14.40 -12.73
C SER A 148 63.78 -13.66 -12.33
N GLY A 149 63.95 -13.37 -11.04
CA GLY A 149 65.20 -12.84 -10.45
C GLY A 149 65.10 -11.42 -9.91
#